data_AF-A0A927SRT5-F1
#
_entry.id   AF-A0A927SRT5-F1
#
_cell.length_a   1.000
_cell.length_b   1.000
_cell.length_c   1.000
_cell.angle_alpha   90.00
_cell.angle_beta   90.00
_cell.angle_gamma   90.00
#
_symmetry.space_group_name_H-M   'P 1'
#
loop_
_entity.id
_entity.type
_entity.pdbx_description
1 polymer ?
#
loop_
_entity_poly.entity_id
_entity_poly.type
_entity_poly.pdbx_seq_one_letter_code
_entity_poly.pdbx_strand_id
1 'polypeptide(L)'
;MEFLFELLFELAAEGTVELSKSVRVPRPVRFLLIGIIVLFSVAVIGVMLLASIMALKENVFFGIVLLAITLFMLVMGVIRFRETYLKKKAR
;
A
#
# COMPACT_ATOMS: atom_id res chain seq x y z
N MET A 1 4.88 -2.85 -25.08
CA MET A 1 5.30 -1.68 -24.26
C MET A 1 4.62 -1.71 -22.89
N GLU A 2 3.28 -1.82 -22.82
CA GLU A 2 2.54 -1.98 -21.54
C GLU A 2 3.04 -3.13 -20.67
N PHE A 3 3.18 -4.34 -21.23
CA PHE A 3 3.64 -5.51 -20.48
C PHE A 3 5.02 -5.35 -19.82
N LEU A 4 5.95 -4.67 -20.49
CA LEU A 4 7.29 -4.42 -19.93
C LEU A 4 7.23 -3.41 -18.77
N PHE A 5 6.37 -2.40 -18.87
CA PHE A 5 6.16 -1.43 -17.79
C PHE A 5 5.47 -2.05 -16.58
N GLU A 6 4.46 -2.89 -16.81
CA GLU A 6 3.75 -3.61 -15.76
C GLU A 6 4.69 -4.57 -15.02
N LEU A 7 5.49 -5.34 -15.77
CA LEU A 7 6.51 -6.23 -15.20
C LEU A 7 7.55 -5.44 -14.37
N LEU A 8 8.06 -4.31 -14.89
CA LEU A 8 9.02 -3.48 -14.17
C LEU A 8 8.43 -2.88 -12.89
N PHE A 9 7.16 -2.46 -12.95
CA PHE A 9 6.47 -1.91 -11.80
C PHE A 9 6.24 -2.96 -10.72
N GLU A 10 5.81 -4.16 -11.12
CA GLU A 10 5.63 -5.30 -10.22
C GLU A 10 6.97 -5.71 -9.58
N LEU A 11 8.03 -5.85 -10.37
CA LEU A 11 9.37 -6.16 -9.87
C LEU A 11 9.88 -5.10 -8.89
N ALA A 12 9.65 -3.83 -9.19
CA ALA A 12 10.04 -2.71 -8.34
C ALA A 12 9.23 -2.69 -7.03
N ALA A 13 7.92 -2.91 -7.11
CA ALA A 13 7.03 -2.94 -5.96
C ALA A 13 7.38 -4.10 -5.01
N GLU A 14 7.48 -5.32 -5.54
CA GLU A 14 7.86 -6.50 -4.76
C GLU A 14 9.29 -6.37 -4.22
N GLY A 15 10.24 -5.96 -5.08
CA GLY A 15 11.64 -5.77 -4.70
C GLY A 15 11.81 -4.75 -3.58
N THR A 16 11.07 -3.64 -3.61
CA THR A 16 11.10 -2.62 -2.55
C THR A 16 10.60 -3.19 -1.22
N VAL A 17 9.53 -3.98 -1.25
CA VAL A 17 8.98 -4.64 -0.06
C VAL A 17 9.94 -5.71 0.48
N GLU A 18 10.57 -6.51 -0.37
CA GLU A 18 11.55 -7.53 0.01
C GLU A 18 12.80 -6.90 0.67
N LEU A 19 13.37 -5.88 0.01
CA LEU A 19 14.55 -5.16 0.48
C LEU A 19 14.32 -4.46 1.81
N SER A 20 13.13 -3.90 2.02
CA SER A 20 12.75 -3.27 3.29
C SER A 20 12.73 -4.25 4.49
N LYS A 21 12.69 -5.57 4.24
CA LYS A 21 12.69 -6.61 5.28
C LYS A 21 14.05 -7.28 5.46
N SER A 22 14.99 -7.06 4.55
CA SER A 22 16.30 -7.70 4.54
C SER A 22 17.23 -7.11 5.61
N VAL A 23 18.00 -8.00 6.26
CA VAL A 23 19.04 -7.61 7.24
C VAL A 23 20.29 -7.08 6.53
N ARG A 24 20.46 -7.38 5.23
CA ARG A 24 21.60 -6.91 4.42
C ARG A 24 21.52 -5.42 4.06
N VAL A 25 20.33 -4.82 4.17
CA VAL A 25 20.12 -3.39 3.86
C VAL A 25 20.41 -2.54 5.10
N PRO A 26 21.27 -1.51 5.00
CA PRO A 26 21.56 -0.60 6.11
C PRO A 26 20.29 0.01 6.70
N ARG A 27 20.25 0.16 8.04
CA ARG A 27 19.08 0.71 8.76
C ARG A 27 18.52 2.01 8.16
N PRO A 28 19.33 3.02 7.74
CA PRO A 28 18.81 4.26 7.17
C PRO A 28 18.03 4.03 5.88
N VAL A 29 18.59 3.22 4.98
CA VAL A 29 17.96 2.87 3.69
C VAL A 29 16.67 2.10 3.94
N ARG A 30 16.64 1.21 4.94
CA ARG A 30 15.43 0.48 5.31
C ARG A 30 14.29 1.39 5.73
N PHE A 31 14.55 2.41 6.56
CA PHE A 31 13.52 3.38 6.96
C PHE A 31 13.04 4.22 5.79
N LEU A 32 13.94 4.58 4.87
CA LEU A 32 13.58 5.29 3.65
C LEU A 32 12.65 4.44 2.76
N LEU A 33 12.98 3.17 2.53
CA LEU A 33 12.14 2.24 1.76
C LEU A 33 10.76 2.05 2.41
N ILE A 34 10.71 1.86 3.74
CA ILE A 34 9.45 1.78 4.49
C ILE A 34 8.64 3.07 4.33
N GLY A 35 9.29 4.23 4.41
CA GLY A 35 8.65 5.53 4.20
C GLY A 35 8.01 5.64 2.81
N ILE A 36 8.72 5.24 1.75
CA ILE A 36 8.20 5.21 0.38
C ILE A 36 6.98 4.29 0.28
N ILE A 37 7.06 3.07 0.83
CA ILE A 37 5.96 2.10 0.80
C ILE A 37 4.72 2.67 1.50
N VAL A 38 4.89 3.28 2.68
CA VAL A 38 3.79 3.88 3.44
C VAL A 38 3.18 5.05 2.69
N LEU A 39 4.01 5.95 2.16
CA LEU A 39 3.56 7.14 1.45
C LEU A 39 2.79 6.78 0.18
N PHE A 40 3.28 5.82 -0.59
CA PHE A 40 2.57 5.25 -1.73
C PHE A 40 1.23 4.62 -1.31
N SER A 41 1.23 3.79 -0.26
CA SER A 41 0.02 3.13 0.24
C SER A 41 -1.04 4.14 0.68
N VAL A 42 -0.64 5.19 1.40
CA VAL A 42 -1.53 6.27 1.84
C VAL A 42 -2.09 7.04 0.64
N ALA A 43 -1.26 7.32 -0.38
CA ALA A 43 -1.70 8.00 -1.59
C ALA A 43 -2.77 7.19 -2.34
N VAL A 44 -2.54 5.88 -2.53
CA VAL A 44 -3.50 4.97 -3.19
C VAL A 44 -4.83 4.93 -2.43
N ILE A 45 -4.79 4.72 -1.12
CA ILE A 45 -5.99 4.72 -0.27
C ILE A 45 -6.72 6.07 -0.35
N GLY A 46 -5.98 7.19 -0.33
CA GLY A 46 -6.55 8.53 -0.42
C GLY A 46 -7.29 8.76 -1.73
N VAL A 47 -6.71 8.32 -2.86
CA VAL A 47 -7.37 8.37 -4.18
C VAL A 47 -8.63 7.49 -4.19
N MET A 48 -8.57 6.28 -3.63
CA MET A 48 -9.73 5.40 -3.54
C MET A 48 -10.86 5.98 -2.68
N LEU A 49 -10.52 6.65 -1.57
CA LEU A 49 -11.48 7.36 -0.72
C LEU A 49 -12.15 8.53 -1.47
N LEU A 50 -11.37 9.33 -2.20
CA LEU A 50 -11.90 10.41 -3.02
C LEU A 50 -12.83 9.86 -4.12
N ALA A 51 -12.42 8.78 -4.79
CA ALA A 51 -13.21 8.13 -5.83
C ALA A 51 -14.53 7.58 -5.27
N SER A 52 -14.52 6.97 -4.09
CA SER A 52 -15.74 6.49 -3.43
C SER A 52 -16.67 7.62 -2.99
N ILE A 53 -16.15 8.75 -2.51
CA ILE A 53 -16.96 9.94 -2.21
C ILE A 53 -17.57 10.55 -3.47
N MET A 54 -16.82 10.63 -4.56
CA MET A 54 -17.33 11.12 -5.84
C MET A 54 -18.41 10.18 -6.38
N ALA A 55 -18.18 8.87 -6.33
CA ALA A 55 -19.13 7.85 -6.77
C ALA A 55 -20.45 7.88 -5.98
N LEU A 56 -20.43 8.23 -4.69
CA LEU A 56 -21.66 8.37 -3.90
C LEU A 56 -22.63 9.41 -4.46
N LYS A 57 -22.14 10.43 -5.17
CA LYS A 57 -22.99 11.46 -5.80
C LYS A 57 -23.71 10.95 -7.04
N GLU A 58 -23.09 10.03 -7.78
CA GLU A 58 -23.63 9.49 -9.03
C GLU A 58 -24.46 8.23 -8.79
N ASN A 59 -23.93 7.31 -7.99
CA ASN A 59 -24.56 6.04 -7.67
C ASN A 59 -24.24 5.63 -6.23
N VAL A 60 -25.22 5.81 -5.35
CA VAL A 60 -25.10 5.53 -3.92
C VAL A 60 -24.68 4.08 -3.64
N PHE A 61 -25.27 3.11 -4.37
CA PHE A 61 -24.94 1.70 -4.17
C PHE A 61 -23.47 1.42 -4.51
N PHE A 62 -23.03 1.87 -5.68
CA PHE A 62 -21.63 1.71 -6.11
C PHE A 62 -20.66 2.43 -5.17
N GLY A 63 -20.99 3.66 -4.75
CA GLY A 63 -20.18 4.42 -3.81
C GLY A 63 -20.02 3.73 -2.45
N ILE A 64 -21.09 3.15 -1.90
CA ILE A 64 -21.04 2.39 -0.63
C ILE A 64 -20.18 1.14 -0.77
N VAL A 65 -20.33 0.38 -1.86
CA VAL A 65 -19.51 -0.82 -2.11
C VAL A 65 -18.04 -0.43 -2.23
N LEU A 66 -17.73 0.62 -2.99
CA LEU A 66 -16.36 1.09 -3.19
C LEU A 66 -15.75 1.62 -1.88
N LEU A 67 -16.55 2.31 -1.05
CA LEU A 67 -16.14 2.77 0.28
C LEU A 67 -15.83 1.59 1.20
N ALA A 68 -16.68 0.55 1.21
CA ALA A 68 -16.47 -0.65 2.02
C ALA A 68 -15.17 -1.37 1.63
N ILE A 69 -14.91 -1.52 0.32
CA ILE A 69 -13.66 -2.09 -0.19
C ILE A 69 -12.46 -1.25 0.24
N THR A 70 -12.55 0.07 0.11
CA THR A 70 -11.47 0.99 0.49
C THR A 70 -11.14 0.91 1.98
N LEU A 71 -12.17 0.87 2.84
CA LEU A 71 -11.99 0.70 4.29
C LEU A 71 -11.40 -0.67 4.64
N PHE A 72 -11.85 -1.74 3.97
CA PHE A 72 -11.29 -3.07 4.15
C PHE A 72 -9.80 -3.10 3.80
N MET A 73 -9.41 -2.49 2.67
CA MET A 73 -8.01 -2.39 2.25
C MET A 73 -7.17 -1.58 3.23
N LEU A 74 -7.70 -0.47 3.77
CA LEU A 74 -7.03 0.31 4.81
C LEU A 74 -6.74 -0.55 6.05
N VAL A 75 -7.77 -1.23 6.57
CA VAL A 75 -7.63 -2.07 7.78
C VAL A 75 -6.62 -3.19 7.55
N MET A 76 -6.73 -3.93 6.43
CA MET A 76 -5.81 -5.00 6.08
C MET A 76 -4.38 -4.48 5.86
N GLY A 77 -4.22 -3.32 5.23
CA GLY A 77 -2.94 -2.66 5.03
C GLY A 77 -2.26 -2.32 6.35
N VAL A 78 -3.00 -1.75 7.30
CA VAL A 78 -2.50 -1.41 8.65
C VAL A 78 -2.11 -2.67 9.42
N ILE A 79 -2.95 -3.72 9.40
CA ILE A 79 -2.64 -5.00 10.04
C ILE A 79 -1.34 -5.58 9.47
N ARG A 80 -1.26 -5.72 8.14
CA ARG A 80 -0.08 -6.29 7.46
C ARG A 80 1.18 -5.47 7.71
N PHE A 81 1.07 -4.15 7.73
CA PHE A 81 2.18 -3.25 8.05
C PHE A 81 2.70 -3.48 9.48
N ARG A 82 1.77 -3.52 10.45
CA ARG A 82 2.11 -3.79 11.86
C ARG A 82 2.79 -5.14 12.03
N GLU A 83 2.30 -6.18 11.38
CA GLU A 83 2.90 -7.52 11.48
C GLU A 83 4.28 -7.58 10.84
N THR A 84 4.45 -6.92 9.70
CA THR A 84 5.70 -6.93 8.94
C THR A 84 6.82 -6.14 9.64
N TYR A 85 6.51 -4.94 10.15
CA TYR A 85 7.55 -3.99 10.59
C TYR A 85 7.58 -3.76 12.10
N LEU A 86 6.46 -3.90 12.80
CA LEU A 86 6.40 -3.63 14.25
C LEU A 86 6.55 -4.92 15.07
N LYS A 87 5.85 -6.01 14.73
CA LYS A 87 5.98 -7.29 15.47
C LYS A 87 7.34 -7.97 15.25
N LYS A 88 7.97 -7.80 14.07
CA LYS A 88 9.29 -8.42 13.76
C LYS A 88 10.45 -7.85 14.59
N LYS A 89 10.26 -6.71 15.27
CA LYS A 89 11.28 -6.09 16.15
C LYS A 89 11.34 -6.73 17.55
N ALA A 90 10.43 -7.66 17.88
CA ALA A 90 10.33 -8.32 19.19
C ALA A 90 10.89 -9.76 19.22
N ARG A 91 11.62 -10.20 18.20
CA ARG A 91 12.45 -11.41 18.21
C ARG A 91 13.90 -11.07 17.93
#